data_AF-A0A3B1CPA1-F1
#
_entry.id   AF-A0A3B1CPA1-F1
#
_cell.length_a   1.000
_cell.length_b   1.000
_cell.length_c   1.000
_cell.angle_alpha   90.00
_cell.angle_beta   90.00
_cell.angle_gamma   90.00
#
_symmetry.space_group_name_H-M   'P 1'
#
loop_
_entity.id
_entity.type
_entity.pdbx_description
1 polymer ?
#
loop_
_entity_poly.entity_id
_entity_poly.type
_entity_poly.pdbx_seq_one_letter_code
_entity_poly.pdbx_strand_id
1 'polypeptide(L)'
;MKIQGNMEPLGSALGIKKPDTTDKAGFENVFSGALKEVNDLQLNADKAIEDLVTGNTKNIHETMMALGKAELAFKLTMQVRNKVIEAYQEVMRTSV
;
A
#
# COMPACT_ATOMS: atom_id res chain seq x y z
N MET A 1 -6.30 -32.18 -52.51
CA MET A 1 -5.33 -31.22 -51.94
C MET A 1 -6.10 -29.98 -51.49
N LYS A 2 -6.41 -29.85 -50.20
CA LYS A 2 -7.04 -28.66 -49.60
C LYS A 2 -6.19 -28.28 -48.38
N ILE A 3 -5.34 -27.29 -48.56
CA ILE A 3 -4.56 -26.67 -47.48
C ILE A 3 -5.44 -25.60 -46.85
N GLN A 4 -6.01 -25.91 -45.68
CA GLN A 4 -6.68 -24.94 -44.83
C GLN A 4 -5.58 -24.19 -44.06
N GLY A 5 -5.22 -22.99 -44.53
CA GLY A 5 -4.32 -22.10 -43.80
C GLY A 5 -5.01 -21.55 -42.56
N ASN A 6 -4.57 -22.01 -41.39
CA ASN A 6 -4.97 -21.45 -40.10
C ASN A 6 -4.21 -20.12 -39.94
N MET A 7 -4.88 -18.99 -40.14
CA MET A 7 -4.32 -17.68 -39.83
C MET A 7 -4.28 -17.53 -38.31
N GLU A 8 -3.14 -17.89 -37.71
CA GLU A 8 -2.86 -17.55 -36.33
C GLU A 8 -2.83 -16.02 -36.17
N PRO A 9 -3.47 -15.46 -35.13
CA PRO A 9 -3.44 -14.02 -34.90
C PRO A 9 -2.00 -13.57 -34.69
N LEU A 10 -1.56 -12.61 -35.52
CA LEU A 10 -0.23 -11.97 -35.55
C LEU A 10 0.24 -11.40 -34.19
N GLY A 11 -0.60 -11.42 -33.16
CA GLY A 11 -0.26 -11.04 -31.78
C GLY A 11 0.63 -12.03 -31.03
N SER A 12 0.58 -13.34 -31.35
CA SER A 12 1.45 -14.32 -30.68
C SER A 12 2.91 -14.24 -31.13
N ALA A 13 3.18 -13.76 -32.34
CA ALA A 13 4.54 -13.67 -32.88
C ALA A 13 5.36 -12.49 -32.31
N LEU A 14 4.69 -11.48 -31.73
CA LEU A 14 5.33 -10.28 -31.20
C LEU A 14 5.65 -10.35 -29.70
N GLY A 15 5.38 -11.47 -29.03
CA GLY A 15 5.75 -11.66 -27.62
C GLY A 15 5.15 -10.60 -26.67
N ILE A 16 4.14 -9.86 -27.11
CA ILE A 16 3.42 -8.90 -26.27
C ILE A 16 2.54 -9.70 -25.32
N LYS A 17 3.15 -10.16 -24.23
CA LYS A 17 2.46 -10.67 -23.05
C LYS A 17 1.54 -9.54 -22.58
N LYS A 18 0.22 -9.73 -22.73
CA LYS A 18 -0.77 -8.85 -22.10
C LYS A 18 -0.37 -8.70 -20.62
N PRO A 19 -0.37 -7.47 -20.05
CA PRO A 19 -0.04 -7.29 -18.65
C PRO A 19 -1.01 -8.13 -17.83
N ASP A 20 -0.47 -9.10 -17.10
CA ASP A 20 -1.23 -9.96 -16.19
C ASP A 20 -1.96 -9.05 -15.20
N THR A 21 -3.28 -9.13 -15.17
CA THR A 21 -4.16 -8.33 -14.29
C THR A 21 -3.97 -8.61 -12.80
N THR A 22 -2.98 -9.43 -12.43
CA THR A 22 -2.60 -9.82 -11.07
C THR A 22 -1.99 -8.67 -10.25
N ASP A 23 -1.43 -7.65 -10.90
CA ASP A 23 -0.78 -6.52 -10.21
C ASP A 23 -1.74 -5.63 -9.39
N LYS A 24 -3.05 -5.64 -9.71
CA LYS A 24 -4.05 -4.85 -8.97
C LYS A 24 -4.21 -5.32 -7.52
N ALA A 25 -4.06 -6.62 -7.26
CA ALA A 25 -4.11 -7.16 -5.91
C ALA A 25 -2.86 -6.78 -5.07
N GLY A 26 -1.73 -6.48 -5.72
CA GLY A 26 -0.49 -6.17 -5.03
C GLY A 26 -0.56 -4.85 -4.26
N PHE A 27 -1.03 -3.78 -4.91
CA PHE A 27 -1.10 -2.46 -4.29
C PHE A 27 -2.11 -2.39 -3.14
N GLU A 28 -3.32 -2.94 -3.33
CA GLU A 28 -4.35 -2.98 -2.28
C GLU A 28 -3.84 -3.71 -1.03
N ASN A 29 -3.20 -4.88 -1.23
CA ASN A 29 -2.63 -5.65 -0.12
C ASN A 29 -1.51 -4.90 0.60
N VAL A 30 -0.64 -4.21 -0.14
CA VAL A 30 0.43 -3.38 0.46
C VAL A 30 -0.16 -2.22 1.24
N PHE A 31 -1.16 -1.53 0.70
CA PHE A 31 -1.80 -0.39 1.37
C PHE A 31 -2.60 -0.82 2.61
N SER A 32 -3.35 -1.91 2.51
CA SER A 32 -4.05 -2.52 3.65
C SER A 32 -3.07 -2.99 4.73
N GLY A 33 -1.95 -3.59 4.33
CA GLY A 33 -0.86 -3.96 5.22
C GLY A 33 -0.25 -2.76 5.94
N ALA A 34 0.02 -1.66 5.23
CA ALA A 34 0.54 -0.43 5.81
C ALA A 34 -0.46 0.20 6.81
N LEU A 35 -1.76 0.18 6.50
CA LEU A 35 -2.79 0.63 7.44
C LEU A 35 -2.80 -0.19 8.73
N LYS A 36 -2.65 -1.50 8.60
CA LYS A 36 -2.53 -2.39 9.76
C LYS A 36 -1.28 -2.09 10.57
N GLU A 37 -0.14 -1.88 9.91
CA GLU A 37 1.11 -1.54 10.57
C GLU A 37 1.01 -0.21 11.33
N VAL A 38 0.40 0.82 10.74
CA VAL A 38 0.15 2.10 11.45
C VAL A 38 -0.71 1.89 12.69
N ASN A 39 -1.78 1.09 12.59
CA ASN A 39 -2.62 0.77 13.74
C ASN A 39 -1.82 0.06 14.84
N ASP A 40 -1.01 -0.94 14.47
CA ASP A 40 -0.20 -1.69 15.42
C ASP A 40 0.86 -0.79 16.07
N LEU A 41 1.47 0.15 15.33
CA LEU A 41 2.38 1.17 15.88
C LEU A 41 1.68 2.14 16.83
N GLN A 42 0.45 2.54 16.52
CA GLN A 42 -0.35 3.43 17.37
C GLN A 42 -0.68 2.75 18.71
N LEU A 43 -1.17 1.51 18.68
CA LEU A 43 -1.44 0.72 19.89
C LEU A 43 -0.19 0.51 20.75
N ASN A 44 0.95 0.28 20.12
CA ASN A 44 2.23 0.16 20.83
C ASN A 44 2.66 1.48 21.49
N ALA A 45 2.45 2.61 20.81
CA ALA A 45 2.74 3.93 21.38
C ALA A 45 1.80 4.23 22.56
N ASP A 46 0.51 3.95 22.44
CA ASP A 46 -0.48 4.13 23.52
C ASP A 46 -0.11 3.30 24.75
N LYS A 47 0.27 2.03 24.54
CA LYS A 47 0.73 1.16 25.62
C LYS A 47 2.01 1.67 26.28
N ALA A 48 2.99 2.13 25.49
CA ALA A 48 4.22 2.68 26.02
C ALA A 48 3.97 3.93 26.87
N ILE A 49 3.02 4.78 26.45
CA ILE A 49 2.58 5.96 27.21
C ILE A 49 1.90 5.52 28.51
N GLU A 50 1.00 4.54 28.46
CA GLU A 50 0.33 4.00 29.65
C GLU A 50 1.35 3.45 30.65
N ASP A 51 2.30 2.63 30.20
CA ASP A 51 3.35 2.07 31.04
C ASP A 51 4.25 3.16 31.65
N LEU A 52 4.50 4.24 30.92
CA LEU A 52 5.30 5.37 31.42
C LEU A 52 4.55 6.17 32.49
N VAL A 53 3.26 6.47 32.26
CA VAL A 53 2.44 7.28 33.17
C VAL A 53 2.06 6.50 34.43
N THR A 54 1.84 5.19 34.32
CA THR A 54 1.58 4.30 35.47
C THR A 54 2.83 3.97 36.28
N GLY A 55 4.02 4.28 35.74
CA GLY A 55 5.31 4.03 36.40
C GLY A 55 5.82 2.59 36.24
N ASN A 56 5.16 1.77 35.40
CA ASN A 56 5.60 0.43 35.02
C ASN A 56 6.94 0.48 34.25
N THR A 57 7.18 1.56 33.51
CA THR A 57 8.48 1.86 32.90
C THR A 57 8.91 3.30 33.19
N LYS A 58 10.22 3.52 33.30
CA LYS A 58 10.82 4.87 33.34
C LYS A 58 11.47 5.24 32.02
N ASN A 59 11.34 4.39 31.00
CA ASN A 59 12.03 4.55 29.74
C ASN A 59 11.26 5.51 28.82
N ILE A 60 11.42 6.80 29.10
CA ILE A 60 10.84 7.87 28.28
C ILE A 60 11.37 7.85 26.85
N HIS A 61 12.63 7.44 26.64
CA HIS A 61 13.24 7.37 25.32
C HIS A 61 12.53 6.35 24.42
N GLU A 62 12.27 5.15 24.93
CA GLU A 62 11.51 4.13 24.19
C GLU A 62 10.09 4.57 23.88
N THR A 63 9.43 5.22 24.83
CA THR A 63 8.08 5.78 24.64
C THR A 63 8.06 6.83 23.53
N MET A 64 9.01 7.77 23.57
CA MET A 64 9.14 8.80 22.54
C MET A 64 9.52 8.22 21.18
N MET A 65 10.32 7.15 21.13
CA MET A 65 10.62 6.43 19.90
C MET A 65 9.38 5.74 19.32
N ALA A 66 8.57 5.08 20.15
CA ALA A 66 7.33 4.43 19.72
C ALA A 66 6.36 5.48 19.15
N LEU A 67 6.19 6.60 19.84
CA LEU A 67 5.37 7.72 19.38
C LEU A 67 5.88 8.29 18.05
N GLY A 68 7.19 8.53 17.94
CA GLY A 68 7.80 9.05 16.70
C GLY A 68 7.64 8.09 15.51
N LYS A 69 7.74 6.78 15.73
CA LYS A 69 7.47 5.77 14.69
C LYS A 69 6.02 5.80 14.24
N ALA A 70 5.07 5.83 15.19
CA ALA A 70 3.65 5.90 14.88
C ALA A 70 3.30 7.16 14.08
N GLU A 71 3.82 8.33 14.50
CA GLU A 71 3.57 9.60 13.81
C GLU A 71 4.14 9.60 12.38
N LEU A 72 5.38 9.13 12.20
CA LEU A 72 6.00 9.07 10.87
C LEU A 72 5.24 8.12 9.94
N ALA A 73 4.91 6.91 10.41
CA ALA A 73 4.17 5.92 9.63
C ALA A 73 2.77 6.42 9.25
N PHE A 74 2.09 7.11 10.18
CA PHE A 74 0.80 7.74 9.90
C PHE A 74 0.90 8.82 8.82
N LYS A 75 1.88 9.73 8.93
CA LYS A 75 2.11 10.78 7.93
C LYS A 75 2.38 10.20 6.55
N LEU A 76 3.22 9.18 6.47
CA LEU A 76 3.48 8.46 5.22
C LEU A 76 2.19 7.87 4.63
N THR A 77 1.39 7.20 5.45
CA THR A 77 0.13 6.60 5.00
C THR A 77 -0.87 7.65 4.49
N MET A 78 -0.94 8.81 5.14
CA MET A 78 -1.76 9.93 4.66
C MET A 78 -1.29 10.48 3.31
N GLN A 79 0.03 10.55 3.08
CA GLN A 79 0.57 10.94 1.77
C GLN A 79 0.19 9.93 0.69
N VAL A 80 0.30 8.63 0.97
CA VAL A 80 -0.12 7.58 0.04
C VAL A 80 -1.63 7.68 -0.23
N ARG A 81 -2.46 7.81 0.81
CA ARG A 81 -3.91 7.99 0.69
C ARG A 81 -4.24 9.17 -0.24
N ASN A 82 -3.63 10.33 -0.01
CA ASN A 82 -3.85 11.51 -0.84
C ASN A 82 -3.46 11.23 -2.29
N LYS A 83 -2.33 10.55 -2.53
CA LYS A 83 -1.87 10.24 -3.88
C LYS A 83 -2.81 9.29 -4.63
N VAL A 84 -3.39 8.33 -3.92
CA VAL A 84 -4.40 7.41 -4.47
C VAL A 84 -5.67 8.16 -4.86
N ILE A 85 -6.12 9.09 -4.01
CA ILE A 85 -7.30 9.93 -4.31
C ILE A 85 -7.03 10.82 -5.53
N GLU A 86 -5.85 11.45 -5.61
CA GLU A 86 -5.43 12.23 -6.77
C GLU A 86 -5.40 11.38 -8.05
N ALA A 87 -4.81 10.19 -8.00
CA ALA A 87 -4.74 9.29 -9.15
C ALA A 87 -6.14 8.85 -9.62
N TYR A 88 -7.06 8.59 -8.69
CA TYR A 88 -8.45 8.28 -9.02
C TYR A 88 -9.15 9.48 -9.69
N GLN A 89 -8.97 10.69 -9.16
CA GLN A 89 -9.51 11.92 -9.75
C GLN A 89 -8.95 12.18 -11.16
N GLU A 90 -7.65 11.95 -11.38
CA GLU A 90 -7.01 12.14 -12.68
C GLU A 90 -7.56 11.18 -13.73
N VAL A 91 -7.72 9.88 -13.40
CA VAL A 91 -8.30 8.88 -14.31
C VAL A 91 -9.71 9.28 -14.75
N MET A 92 -10.52 9.79 -13.82
CA MET A 92 -11.87 10.30 -14.12
C MET A 92 -11.85 11.52 -15.03
N ARG A 93 -10.83 12.39 -14.91
CA ARG A 93 -10.67 13.60 -15.72
C ARG A 93 -10.16 13.32 -17.13
N THR A 94 -9.30 12.32 -17.32
CA THR A 94 -8.78 11.94 -18.65
C THR A 94 -9.77 11.09 -19.46
N SER A 95 -10.74 10.44 -18.80
CA SER A 95 -11.72 9.55 -19.44
C SER A 95 -12.97 10.28 -19.96
N VAL A 96 -13.02 11.61 -19.87
CA VAL A 96 -14.06 12.46 -20.47
C VAL A 96 -13.52 13.21 -21.69
#